data_AF-A0A6H1K0K0-F1
#
_entry.id   AF-A0A6H1K0K0-F1
#
_cell.length_a   1.000
_cell.length_b   1.000
_cell.length_c   1.000
_cell.angle_alpha   90.00
_cell.angle_beta   90.00
_cell.angle_gamma   90.00
#
_symmetry.space_group_name_H-M   'P 1'
#
loop_
_entity.id
_entity.type
_entity.pdbx_description
1 polymer ?
#
loop_
_entity_poly.entity_id
_entity_poly.type
_entity_poly.pdbx_seq_one_letter_code
_entity_poly.pdbx_strand_id
1 'polypeptide(L)'
;MADWVQTETGSAPQIRDGSRIAGGSPIYVDGKPYGVLRPEPKQIAWQQWPGLEDLVLFAATRDERNRIAVTAPNGVRIVVLGRPGGT
;
A
#
# COMPACT_ATOMS: atom_id res chain seq x y z
N MET A 1 9.69 2.47 -4.22
CA MET A 1 8.50 2.87 -3.43
C MET A 1 8.61 4.30 -2.96
N ALA A 2 9.61 4.64 -2.13
CA ALA A 2 9.76 6.00 -1.61
C ALA A 2 9.82 7.07 -2.72
N ASP A 3 10.61 6.80 -3.75
CA ASP A 3 10.75 7.63 -4.95
C ASP A 3 9.43 7.81 -5.74
N TRP A 4 8.64 6.73 -5.85
CA TRP A 4 7.34 6.77 -6.52
C TRP A 4 6.33 7.63 -5.76
N VAL A 5 6.25 7.45 -4.44
CA VAL A 5 5.33 8.23 -3.59
C VAL A 5 5.74 9.70 -3.56
N GLN A 6 7.04 9.99 -3.48
CA GLN A 6 7.53 11.37 -3.54
C GLN A 6 7.27 12.02 -4.89
N THR A 7 7.43 11.29 -5.99
CA THR A 7 7.11 11.78 -7.34
C THR A 7 5.62 12.07 -7.49
N GLU A 8 4.75 11.21 -6.95
CA GLU A 8 3.31 11.38 -7.04
C GLU A 8 2.79 12.50 -6.13
N THR A 9 3.33 12.62 -4.92
CA THR A 9 2.78 13.52 -3.89
C THR A 9 3.57 14.81 -3.70
N GLY A 10 4.79 14.90 -4.24
CA GLY A 10 5.73 15.99 -3.98
C GLY A 10 6.42 15.91 -2.61
N SER A 11 6.04 14.96 -1.76
CA SER A 11 6.45 14.90 -0.36
C SER A 11 7.13 13.58 0.00
N ALA A 12 8.09 13.62 0.92
CA ALA A 12 8.82 12.42 1.34
C ALA A 12 7.91 11.50 2.17
N PRO A 13 7.76 10.21 1.79
CA PRO A 13 6.95 9.28 2.55
C PRO A 13 7.63 8.84 3.85
N GLN A 14 6.81 8.63 4.88
CA GLN A 14 7.22 8.07 6.16
C GLN A 14 6.62 6.67 6.33
N ILE A 15 7.47 5.67 6.45
CA ILE A 15 7.05 4.30 6.76
C ILE A 15 7.09 4.15 8.29
N ARG A 16 5.98 3.68 8.88
CA ARG A 16 5.92 3.46 10.34
C ARG A 16 5.88 1.96 10.64
N ASP A 17 7.05 1.31 10.67
CA ASP A 17 7.18 -0.14 10.84
C ASP A 17 6.73 -0.66 12.22
N GLY A 18 6.61 0.21 13.22
CA GLY A 18 6.07 -0.14 14.55
C GLY A 18 4.54 -0.23 14.60
N SER A 19 3.83 0.14 13.54
CA SER A 19 2.39 0.04 13.42
C SER A 19 2.03 -0.86 12.24
N ARG A 20 0.94 -1.62 12.35
CA ARG A 20 0.45 -2.44 11.23
C ARG A 20 -0.98 -2.08 10.88
N ILE A 21 -1.19 -1.82 9.60
CA ILE A 21 -2.51 -1.67 8.97
C ILE A 21 -2.67 -2.84 8.01
N ALA A 22 -3.74 -3.62 8.14
CA ALA A 22 -4.01 -4.75 7.26
C ALA A 22 -2.81 -5.71 7.10
N GLY A 23 -2.05 -5.92 8.17
CA GLY A 23 -0.85 -6.76 8.21
C GLY A 23 0.43 -6.15 7.61
N GLY A 24 0.33 -4.99 6.95
CA GLY A 24 1.44 -4.28 6.32
C GLY A 24 1.89 -3.01 7.07
N SER A 25 2.98 -2.40 6.62
CA SER A 25 3.50 -1.15 7.20
C SER A 25 2.77 0.06 6.61
N PRO A 26 2.13 0.92 7.41
CA PRO A 26 1.47 2.11 6.90
C PRO A 26 2.48 3.15 6.42
N ILE A 27 2.11 3.83 5.34
CA ILE A 27 2.87 4.91 4.70
C ILE A 27 2.09 6.20 4.93
N TYR A 28 2.80 7.20 5.45
CA TYR A 28 2.27 8.53 5.68
C TYR A 28 2.95 9.53 4.74
N VAL A 29 2.18 10.51 4.26
CA VAL A 29 2.67 11.67 3.53
C VAL A 29 2.08 12.90 4.22
N ASP A 30 2.93 13.85 4.59
CA ASP A 30 2.54 15.06 5.34
C ASP A 30 1.67 14.77 6.59
N GLY A 31 2.00 13.69 7.31
CA GLY A 31 1.30 13.27 8.51
C GLY A 31 -0.05 12.58 8.28
N LYS A 32 -0.48 12.39 7.04
CA LYS A 32 -1.74 11.69 6.68
C LYS A 32 -1.48 10.28 6.15
N PRO A 33 -2.35 9.30 6.45
CA PRO A 33 -2.23 7.97 5.88
C PRO A 33 -2.45 8.06 4.38
N TYR A 34 -1.52 7.50 3.62
CA TYR A 34 -1.52 7.54 2.17
C TYR A 34 -1.58 6.14 1.55
N GLY A 35 -0.92 5.16 2.19
CA GLY A 35 -0.90 3.80 1.67
C GLY A 35 -0.45 2.76 2.69
N VAL A 36 -0.45 1.50 2.25
CA VAL A 36 0.04 0.38 3.04
C VAL A 36 1.05 -0.41 2.22
N LEU A 37 2.22 -0.63 2.79
CA LEU A 37 3.28 -1.44 2.21
C LEU A 37 3.08 -2.92 2.54
N ARG A 38 3.02 -3.76 1.50
CA ARG A 38 2.90 -5.22 1.57
C ARG A 38 1.82 -5.66 2.58
N PRO A 39 0.56 -5.25 2.37
CA PRO A 39 -0.54 -5.72 3.20
C PRO A 39 -0.67 -7.23 3.08
N GLU A 40 -1.09 -7.89 4.15
CA GLU A 40 -1.33 -9.32 4.14
C GLU A 40 -2.77 -9.58 3.69
N PRO A 41 -3.03 -10.19 2.52
CA PRO A 41 -4.38 -10.30 1.93
C PRO A 41 -5.43 -10.85 2.89
N LYS A 42 -5.04 -11.79 3.76
CA LYS A 42 -5.92 -12.44 4.75
C LYS A 42 -6.28 -11.54 5.93
N GLN A 43 -5.48 -10.50 6.18
CA GLN A 43 -5.67 -9.54 7.26
C GLN A 43 -6.31 -8.23 6.78
N ILE A 44 -6.59 -8.12 5.47
CA ILE A 44 -7.26 -6.95 4.91
C ILE A 44 -8.76 -7.05 5.21
N ALA A 45 -9.15 -6.53 6.37
CA ALA A 45 -10.53 -6.43 6.78
C ALA A 45 -11.18 -5.17 6.19
N TRP A 46 -11.47 -5.20 4.88
CA TRP A 46 -12.04 -4.07 4.13
C TRP A 46 -13.26 -3.42 4.78
N GLN A 47 -14.13 -4.23 5.39
CA GLN A 47 -15.34 -3.75 6.08
C GLN A 47 -15.08 -3.17 7.47
N GLN A 48 -13.93 -3.45 8.08
CA GLN A 48 -13.58 -2.99 9.42
C GLN A 48 -12.75 -1.71 9.40
N TRP A 49 -12.20 -1.34 8.25
CA TRP A 49 -11.33 -0.19 8.08
C TRP A 49 -11.94 0.80 7.09
N PRO A 50 -12.89 1.64 7.54
CA PRO A 50 -13.44 2.70 6.70
C PRO A 50 -12.31 3.60 6.19
N GLY A 51 -12.26 3.83 4.87
CA GLY A 51 -11.21 4.61 4.20
C GLY A 51 -9.99 3.80 3.76
N LEU A 52 -9.93 2.48 4.01
CA LEU A 52 -8.86 1.63 3.46
C LEU A 52 -8.92 1.56 1.93
N GLU A 53 -10.10 1.71 1.35
CA GLU A 53 -10.33 1.74 -0.08
C GLU A 53 -9.74 2.98 -0.77
N ASP A 54 -9.58 4.08 -0.02
CA ASP A 54 -8.94 5.32 -0.47
C ASP A 54 -7.40 5.25 -0.40
N LEU A 55 -6.83 4.22 0.25
CA LEU A 55 -5.39 4.06 0.40
C LEU A 55 -4.76 3.32 -0.78
N VAL A 56 -3.51 3.68 -1.09
CA VAL A 56 -2.71 2.93 -2.07
C VAL A 56 -2.09 1.70 -1.44
N LEU A 57 -2.39 0.52 -1.96
CA LEU A 57 -1.75 -0.73 -1.53
C LEU A 57 -0.52 -1.02 -2.38
N PHE A 58 0.64 -1.15 -1.74
CA PHE A 58 1.90 -1.43 -2.41
C PHE A 58 2.24 -2.91 -2.30
N ALA A 59 2.02 -3.65 -3.38
CA ALA A 59 2.36 -5.06 -3.47
C ALA A 59 3.83 -5.25 -3.88
N ALA A 60 4.52 -6.22 -3.30
CA ALA A 60 5.89 -6.53 -3.69
C ALA A 60 5.99 -7.22 -5.07
N THR A 61 4.94 -7.95 -5.47
CA THR A 61 4.91 -8.73 -6.70
C THR A 61 3.55 -8.65 -7.38
N ARG A 62 3.50 -9.05 -8.66
CA ARG A 62 2.24 -9.15 -9.41
C ARG A 62 1.31 -10.23 -8.85
N ASP A 63 1.88 -11.31 -8.31
CA ASP A 63 1.13 -12.37 -7.64
C ASP A 63 0.45 -11.86 -6.37
N GLU A 64 1.21 -11.14 -5.53
CA GLU A 64 0.67 -10.50 -4.32
C GLU A 64 -0.45 -9.50 -4.68
N ARG A 65 -0.26 -8.67 -5.70
CA ARG A 65 -1.29 -7.77 -6.23
C ARG A 65 -2.55 -8.53 -6.65
N ASN A 66 -2.42 -9.66 -7.32
CA ASN A 66 -3.58 -10.47 -7.74
C ASN A 66 -4.32 -11.04 -6.53
N ARG A 67 -3.61 -11.55 -5.51
CA ARG A 67 -4.25 -12.06 -4.28
C ARG A 67 -5.01 -10.97 -3.54
N ILE A 68 -4.46 -9.77 -3.43
CA ILE A 68 -5.14 -8.62 -2.83
C ILE A 68 -6.39 -8.27 -3.65
N ALA A 69 -6.24 -8.13 -4.97
CA ALA A 69 -7.31 -7.72 -5.88
C ALA A 69 -8.53 -8.64 -5.88
N VAL A 70 -8.36 -9.95 -5.60
CA VAL A 70 -9.47 -10.91 -5.48
C VAL A 70 -10.46 -10.52 -4.39
N THR A 71 -9.99 -9.87 -3.32
CA THR A 71 -10.80 -9.50 -2.15
C THR A 71 -11.10 -8.00 -2.07
N ALA A 72 -10.43 -7.20 -2.90
CA ALA A 72 -10.51 -5.75 -2.84
C ALA A 72 -11.84 -5.25 -3.40
N PRO A 73 -12.47 -4.23 -2.77
CA PRO A 73 -13.55 -3.47 -3.38
C PRO A 73 -13.13 -2.90 -4.75
N ASN A 74 -14.12 -2.64 -5.60
CA ASN A 74 -13.89 -1.96 -6.86
C ASN A 74 -13.33 -0.56 -6.61
N GLY A 75 -12.33 -0.16 -7.39
CA GLY A 75 -11.72 1.17 -7.30
C GLY A 75 -10.45 1.26 -6.43
N VAL A 76 -10.14 0.21 -5.64
CA VAL A 76 -8.91 0.18 -4.83
C VAL A 76 -7.66 0.25 -5.72
N ARG A 77 -6.75 1.15 -5.38
CA ARG A 77 -5.49 1.32 -6.10
C ARG A 77 -4.41 0.40 -5.52
N ILE A 78 -3.97 -0.56 -6.33
CA ILE A 78 -2.90 -1.50 -5.97
C ILE A 78 -1.70 -1.31 -6.92
N VAL A 79 -0.56 -0.89 -6.38
CA VAL A 79 0.68 -0.64 -7.12
C VAL A 79 1.67 -1.76 -6.85
N VAL A 80 2.20 -2.37 -7.91
CA VAL A 80 3.32 -3.32 -7.76
C VAL A 80 4.61 -2.52 -7.69
N LEU A 81 5.37 -2.73 -6.62
CA LEU A 81 6.70 -2.17 -6.49
C LEU A 81 7.62 -2.83 -7.51
N GLY A 82 7.91 -2.11 -8.60
CA GLY A 82 8.97 -2.49 -9.51
C GLY A 82 10.29 -2.63 -8.73
N ARG A 83 11.06 -3.69 -9.00
CA ARG A 83 12.45 -3.75 -8.56
C ARG A 83 13.17 -2.50 -9.07
N PRO A 84 13.93 -1.77 -8.23
CA PRO A 84 14.93 -0.85 -8.75
C PRO A 84 16.05 -1.67 -9.41
N GLY A 85 16.16 -1.62 -10.74
CA GLY A 85 17.21 -2.29 -11.55
C GLY A 85 17.06 -3.82 -11.63
N GLY A 86 17.37 -4.51 -12.73
CA GLY A 86 18.31 -4.18 -13.79
C GLY A 86 19.51 -5.12 -13.68
N THR A 87 19.43 -6.27 -14.34
CA THR A 87 20.55 -6.98 -15.01
C THR A 87 19.95 -7.72 -16.19
#